data_AF-A0A7C3XVK6-F1
#
_entry.id   AF-A0A7C3XVK6-F1
#
_cell.length_a   1.000
_cell.length_b   1.000
_cell.length_c   1.000
_cell.angle_alpha   90.00
_cell.angle_beta   90.00
_cell.angle_gamma   90.00
#
_symmetry.space_group_name_H-M   'P 1'
#
loop_
_entity.id
_entity.type
_entity.pdbx_description
1 polymer ?
#
loop_
_entity_poly.entity_id
_entity_poly.type
_entity_poly.pdbx_seq_one_letter_code
_entity_poly.pdbx_strand_id
1 'polypeptide(L)'
;DSILPRLKVDPSVISAIQDAVNAGDEVIISKTNIQYYDWYGVGYIVYDPATGAGGYMISGGMYGGGTAKKPPNFNQCPFCNPPFCQLVTAERYTIFMDVFSLLGTPYFYGGKYPSPILGVDCSGLVSYVYSEAGIDVLGTPWSPKNADQQHDYVVSIGGITDSPQLMDLVFFWKTCTPTLCPGRIITHIGLYFEKNYYIAAQRTRGVDFYNLFNDPQNDDWGSNHLYPNSSYGSVFPLECKGVLP
;
A
#
# COMPACT_ATOMS: atom_id res chain seq x y z
N ASP A 1 -10.34 -14.13 -44.02
CA ASP A 1 -9.23 -13.59 -43.20
C ASP A 1 -8.57 -12.32 -43.74
N SER A 2 -9.29 -11.19 -43.84
CA SER A 2 -8.71 -9.91 -44.26
C SER A 2 -8.36 -8.96 -43.10
N ILE A 3 -8.74 -9.32 -41.87
CA ILE A 3 -8.63 -8.44 -40.69
C ILE A 3 -7.34 -8.71 -39.91
N LEU A 4 -6.98 -9.98 -39.67
CA LEU A 4 -5.78 -10.37 -38.92
C LEU A 4 -4.50 -9.69 -39.41
N PRO A 5 -4.19 -9.63 -40.73
CA PRO A 5 -2.98 -8.95 -41.21
C PRO A 5 -2.96 -7.43 -40.98
N ARG A 6 -4.08 -6.81 -40.57
CA ARG A 6 -4.19 -5.36 -40.34
C ARG A 6 -3.98 -4.98 -38.87
N LEU A 7 -3.91 -5.97 -37.97
CA LEU A 7 -3.63 -5.76 -36.56
C LEU A 7 -2.13 -5.48 -36.38
N LYS A 8 -1.81 -4.43 -35.63
CA LYS A 8 -0.44 -4.10 -35.20
C LYS A 8 -0.31 -4.35 -33.70
N VAL A 9 -0.37 -5.62 -33.34
CA VAL A 9 -0.30 -6.13 -31.97
C VAL A 9 0.77 -7.22 -31.89
N ASP A 10 1.04 -7.72 -30.69
CA ASP A 10 2.07 -8.73 -30.48
C ASP A 10 1.76 -10.05 -31.23
N PRO A 11 2.76 -10.73 -31.83
CA PRO A 11 2.56 -12.00 -32.52
C PRO A 11 1.91 -13.10 -31.66
N SER A 12 2.18 -13.11 -30.35
CA SER A 12 1.55 -14.07 -29.42
C SER A 12 0.04 -13.87 -29.32
N VAL A 13 -0.42 -12.62 -29.36
CA VAL A 13 -1.85 -12.26 -29.39
C VAL A 13 -2.45 -12.68 -30.73
N ILE A 14 -1.75 -12.49 -31.85
CA ILE A 14 -2.21 -12.93 -33.17
C ILE A 14 -2.44 -14.45 -33.19
N SER A 15 -1.49 -15.23 -32.65
CA SER A 15 -1.64 -16.69 -32.54
C SER A 15 -2.86 -17.07 -31.69
N ALA A 16 -3.02 -16.46 -30.51
CA ALA A 16 -4.15 -16.75 -29.62
C ALA A 16 -5.51 -16.42 -30.27
N ILE A 17 -5.58 -15.35 -31.07
CA ILE A 17 -6.78 -14.99 -31.83
C ILE A 17 -7.05 -16.00 -32.93
N GLN A 18 -6.02 -16.45 -33.64
CA GLN A 18 -6.18 -17.49 -34.67
C GLN A 18 -6.71 -18.78 -34.06
N ASP A 19 -6.20 -19.20 -32.91
CA ASP A 19 -6.67 -20.39 -32.21
C ASP A 19 -8.14 -20.25 -31.76
N ALA A 20 -8.51 -19.10 -31.19
CA ALA A 20 -9.90 -18.81 -30.79
C ALA A 20 -10.86 -18.80 -31.99
N VAL A 21 -10.48 -18.12 -33.08
CA VAL A 21 -11.29 -18.07 -34.30
C VAL A 21 -11.41 -19.47 -34.94
N ASN A 22 -10.34 -20.27 -34.93
CA ASN A 22 -10.37 -21.65 -35.41
C ASN A 22 -11.26 -22.55 -34.53
N ALA A 23 -11.40 -22.23 -33.25
CA ALA A 23 -12.33 -22.90 -32.33
C ALA A 23 -13.79 -22.49 -32.53
N GLY A 24 -14.07 -21.46 -33.34
CA GLY A 24 -15.41 -20.94 -33.60
C GLY A 24 -15.78 -19.70 -32.78
N ASP A 25 -14.84 -19.15 -32.01
CA ASP A 25 -15.07 -17.96 -31.19
C ASP A 25 -14.99 -16.65 -32.01
N GLU A 26 -15.67 -15.62 -31.52
CA GLU A 26 -15.54 -14.25 -32.00
C GLU A 26 -14.57 -13.45 -31.12
N VAL A 27 -13.77 -12.58 -31.77
CA VAL A 27 -12.79 -11.74 -31.07
C VAL A 27 -13.04 -10.26 -31.34
N ILE A 28 -13.15 -9.47 -30.28
CA ILE A 28 -13.20 -8.01 -30.33
C ILE A 28 -11.88 -7.46 -29.81
N ILE A 29 -11.12 -6.76 -30.66
CA ILE A 29 -9.77 -6.28 -30.34
C ILE A 29 -9.51 -4.90 -30.94
N SER A 30 -8.73 -4.08 -30.23
CA SER A 30 -8.19 -2.83 -30.79
C SER A 30 -7.15 -3.12 -31.88
N LYS A 31 -7.17 -2.34 -32.95
CA LYS A 31 -6.26 -2.52 -34.09
C LYS A 31 -4.77 -2.41 -33.72
N THR A 32 -4.45 -1.66 -32.66
CA THR A 32 -3.07 -1.40 -32.23
C THR A 32 -2.94 -1.54 -30.71
N ASN A 33 -1.75 -1.90 -30.26
CA ASN A 33 -1.38 -1.81 -28.85
C ASN A 33 -1.53 -0.37 -28.32
N ILE A 34 -1.80 -0.26 -27.03
CA ILE A 34 -1.79 0.98 -26.26
C ILE A 34 -0.63 0.96 -25.26
N GLN A 35 -0.19 2.15 -24.87
CA GLN A 35 0.70 2.35 -23.74
C GLN A 35 -0.14 2.75 -22.53
N TYR A 36 0.00 2.03 -21.40
CA TYR A 36 -0.60 2.39 -20.14
C TYR A 36 0.38 2.09 -19.00
N TYR A 37 0.93 3.12 -18.37
CA TYR A 37 2.09 3.03 -17.47
C TYR A 37 3.27 2.28 -18.11
N ASP A 38 3.75 1.18 -17.50
CA ASP A 38 4.85 0.36 -18.01
C ASP A 38 4.36 -0.78 -18.93
N TRP A 39 3.04 -0.95 -19.04
CA TRP A 39 2.43 -1.96 -19.88
C TRP A 39 2.21 -1.41 -21.30
N TYR A 40 2.74 -2.15 -22.27
CA TYR A 40 2.49 -1.93 -23.69
C TYR A 40 1.82 -3.18 -24.25
N GLY A 41 0.56 -3.06 -24.67
CA GLY A 41 -0.23 -4.22 -25.02
C GLY A 41 -1.63 -3.88 -25.48
N VAL A 42 -2.48 -4.88 -25.57
CA VAL A 42 -3.86 -4.75 -26.01
C VAL A 42 -4.79 -5.59 -25.13
N GLY A 43 -5.95 -5.01 -24.80
CA GLY A 43 -7.07 -5.75 -24.25
C GLY A 43 -7.95 -6.27 -25.39
N TYR A 44 -8.45 -7.49 -25.27
CA TYR A 44 -9.37 -8.08 -26.25
C TYR A 44 -10.40 -8.97 -25.57
N ILE A 45 -11.54 -9.15 -26.21
CA ILE A 45 -12.61 -10.03 -25.76
C ILE A 45 -12.59 -11.25 -26.66
N VAL A 46 -12.62 -12.45 -26.06
CA VAL A 46 -12.92 -13.70 -26.75
C VAL A 46 -14.29 -14.15 -26.29
N TYR A 47 -15.17 -14.47 -27.23
CA TYR A 47 -16.57 -14.77 -26.98
C TYR A 47 -17.03 -15.96 -27.82
N ASP A 48 -17.57 -16.99 -27.18
CA ASP A 48 -18.21 -18.13 -27.84
C ASP A 48 -19.67 -17.77 -28.17
N PRO A 49 -20.03 -17.61 -29.47
CA PRO A 49 -21.37 -17.24 -29.85
C PRO A 49 -22.42 -18.35 -29.64
N ALA A 50 -22.00 -19.61 -29.50
CA ALA A 50 -22.91 -20.73 -29.29
C ALA A 50 -23.40 -20.81 -27.83
N THR A 51 -22.52 -20.53 -26.87
CA THR A 51 -22.85 -20.64 -25.44
C THR A 51 -23.06 -19.30 -24.74
N GLY A 52 -22.55 -18.21 -25.32
CA GLY A 52 -22.52 -16.90 -24.70
C GLY A 52 -21.39 -16.71 -23.67
N ALA A 53 -20.50 -17.69 -23.52
CA ALA A 53 -19.33 -17.57 -22.67
C ALA A 53 -18.33 -16.55 -23.25
N GLY A 54 -17.67 -15.78 -22.39
CA GLY A 54 -16.66 -14.84 -22.86
C GLY A 54 -15.66 -14.43 -21.78
N GLY A 55 -14.47 -14.05 -22.23
CA GLY A 55 -13.36 -13.63 -21.37
C GLY A 55 -12.76 -12.31 -21.82
N TYR A 56 -12.44 -11.45 -20.87
CA TYR A 56 -11.61 -10.27 -21.09
C TYR A 56 -10.14 -10.67 -20.95
N MET A 57 -9.39 -10.55 -22.04
CA MET A 57 -8.00 -10.91 -22.13
C MET A 57 -7.13 -9.65 -22.13
N ILE A 58 -6.00 -9.73 -21.44
CA ILE A 58 -4.98 -8.68 -21.41
C ILE A 58 -3.68 -9.28 -21.92
N SER A 59 -3.15 -8.76 -23.04
CA SER A 59 -1.90 -9.27 -23.62
C SER A 59 -0.75 -9.24 -22.61
N GLY A 60 0.08 -10.28 -22.63
CA GLY A 60 1.16 -10.46 -21.64
C GLY A 60 0.75 -11.27 -20.40
N GLY A 61 -0.41 -11.94 -20.42
CA GLY A 61 -0.79 -12.89 -19.36
C GLY A 61 -1.29 -12.24 -18.08
N MET A 62 -1.68 -10.96 -18.12
CA MET A 62 -2.07 -10.21 -16.93
C MET A 62 -3.54 -10.39 -16.52
N TYR A 63 -4.32 -11.11 -17.32
CA TYR A 63 -5.68 -11.52 -16.99
C TYR A 63 -5.64 -12.42 -15.75
N GLY A 64 -6.33 -12.02 -14.68
CA GLY A 64 -6.35 -12.76 -13.41
C GLY A 64 -5.45 -12.24 -12.28
N GLY A 65 -4.85 -11.05 -12.40
CA GLY A 65 -4.23 -10.37 -11.25
C GLY A 65 -2.93 -9.58 -11.46
N GLY A 66 -2.58 -9.15 -12.69
CA GLY A 66 -1.36 -8.37 -12.96
C GLY A 66 -1.51 -6.84 -12.76
N THR A 67 -0.39 -6.13 -12.56
CA THR A 67 -0.33 -4.65 -12.48
C THR A 67 0.34 -4.04 -13.72
N ALA A 68 -0.21 -2.93 -14.24
CA ALA A 68 0.32 -2.21 -15.40
C ALA A 68 1.59 -1.39 -15.10
N LYS A 69 1.94 -1.26 -13.82
CA LYS A 69 3.17 -0.62 -13.37
C LYS A 69 4.11 -1.72 -12.93
N LYS A 70 5.29 -1.80 -13.53
CA LYS A 70 6.32 -2.70 -13.02
C LYS A 70 6.59 -2.27 -11.58
N PRO A 71 6.68 -3.21 -10.62
CA PRO A 71 7.36 -2.89 -9.38
C PRO A 71 8.76 -2.37 -9.77
N PRO A 72 9.31 -1.38 -9.07
CA PRO A 72 10.60 -0.78 -9.40
C PRO A 72 11.63 -1.85 -9.77
N ASN A 73 12.28 -1.72 -10.93
CA ASN A 73 13.26 -2.69 -11.41
C ASN A 73 14.51 -2.64 -10.51
N PHE A 74 14.66 -3.59 -9.59
CA PHE A 74 15.68 -3.54 -8.53
C PHE A 74 17.12 -3.75 -9.00
N ASN A 75 17.35 -4.16 -10.25
CA ASN A 75 18.70 -4.18 -10.82
C ASN A 75 19.16 -2.84 -11.40
N GLN A 76 18.26 -1.85 -11.45
CA GLN A 76 18.56 -0.48 -11.88
C GLN A 76 17.73 0.53 -11.08
N CYS A 77 17.53 0.29 -9.79
CA CYS A 77 17.24 1.40 -8.90
C CYS A 77 18.53 2.25 -8.88
N PRO A 78 18.50 3.52 -9.34
CA PRO A 78 19.69 4.38 -9.30
C PRO A 78 20.15 4.68 -7.86
N PHE A 79 19.44 4.15 -6.86
CA PHE A 79 19.75 4.21 -5.43
C PHE A 79 20.25 2.88 -4.83
N CYS A 80 20.37 1.80 -5.62
CA CYS A 80 20.84 0.48 -5.15
C CYS A 80 22.33 0.19 -5.47
N ASN A 81 23.19 1.20 -5.46
CA ASN A 81 24.64 1.02 -5.27
C ASN A 81 25.13 1.99 -4.18
N PRO A 82 25.98 1.55 -3.22
CA PRO A 82 25.85 1.79 -1.76
C PRO A 82 26.31 3.19 -1.30
N PRO A 83 25.76 3.79 -0.21
CA PRO A 83 25.49 3.18 1.12
C PRO A 83 24.03 3.23 1.62
N PHE A 84 23.09 3.77 0.85
CA PHE A 84 21.70 3.97 1.33
C PHE A 84 20.89 2.66 1.47
N CYS A 85 21.24 1.62 0.73
CA CYS A 85 20.52 0.33 0.76
C CYS A 85 20.89 -0.55 1.97
N GLN A 86 21.75 -0.08 2.88
CA GLN A 86 22.12 -0.78 4.13
C GLN A 86 21.31 -0.32 5.36
N LEU A 87 20.46 0.71 5.22
CA LEU A 87 19.85 1.40 6.37
C LEU A 87 18.36 1.07 6.63
N VAL A 88 17.70 0.32 5.74
CA VAL A 88 16.31 -0.14 5.93
C VAL A 88 16.35 -1.64 6.24
N THR A 89 15.91 -2.03 7.43
CA THR A 89 15.87 -3.44 7.82
C THR A 89 14.85 -4.21 6.96
N ALA A 90 14.98 -5.54 6.85
CA ALA A 90 14.06 -6.36 6.06
C ALA A 90 12.60 -6.18 6.51
N GLU A 91 12.39 -5.98 7.81
CA GLU A 91 11.07 -5.74 8.40
C GLU A 91 10.46 -4.41 7.93
N ARG A 92 11.25 -3.32 7.92
CA ARG A 92 10.78 -2.03 7.38
C ARG A 92 10.42 -2.12 5.90
N TYR A 93 11.14 -2.92 5.13
CA TYR A 93 10.84 -3.17 3.72
C TYR A 93 9.50 -3.90 3.56
N THR A 94 9.25 -4.95 4.34
CA THR A 94 7.97 -5.67 4.34
C THR A 94 6.81 -4.74 4.69
N ILE A 95 6.94 -3.98 5.80
CA ILE A 95 5.92 -2.99 6.22
C ILE A 95 5.63 -1.99 5.09
N PHE A 96 6.68 -1.48 4.44
CA PHE A 96 6.55 -0.53 3.35
C PHE A 96 5.78 -1.13 2.17
N MET A 97 6.12 -2.34 1.73
CA MET A 97 5.46 -3.00 0.59
C MET A 97 4.00 -3.32 0.90
N ASP A 98 3.72 -3.78 2.12
CA ASP A 98 2.37 -4.13 2.55
C ASP A 98 1.50 -2.88 2.64
N VAL A 99 1.94 -1.84 3.35
CA VAL A 99 1.14 -0.61 3.48
C VAL A 99 0.89 0.06 2.12
N PHE A 100 1.86 -0.01 1.19
CA PHE A 100 1.66 0.50 -0.17
C PHE A 100 0.59 -0.26 -0.94
N SER A 101 0.53 -1.59 -0.76
CA SER A 101 -0.49 -2.43 -1.40
C SER A 101 -1.90 -2.14 -0.89
N LEU A 102 -2.00 -1.56 0.31
CA LEU A 102 -3.27 -1.27 0.99
C LEU A 102 -3.81 0.14 0.71
N LEU A 103 -3.09 0.97 -0.06
CA LEU A 103 -3.56 2.31 -0.42
C LEU A 103 -4.96 2.25 -1.07
N GLY A 104 -5.85 3.12 -0.60
CA GLY A 104 -7.26 3.16 -1.00
C GLY A 104 -8.19 2.27 -0.17
N THR A 105 -7.67 1.47 0.78
CA THR A 105 -8.52 0.72 1.71
C THR A 105 -9.37 1.70 2.55
N PRO A 106 -10.70 1.56 2.60
CA PRO A 106 -11.54 2.47 3.38
C PRO A 106 -11.21 2.49 4.88
N TYR A 107 -11.52 3.58 5.55
CA TYR A 107 -11.44 3.64 7.01
C TYR A 107 -12.67 3.04 7.66
N PHE A 108 -12.45 2.22 8.69
CA PHE A 108 -13.54 1.70 9.54
C PHE A 108 -13.10 1.61 10.99
N TYR A 109 -13.81 2.28 11.88
CA TYR A 109 -13.49 2.29 13.31
C TYR A 109 -13.62 0.88 13.91
N GLY A 110 -12.55 0.39 14.53
CA GLY A 110 -12.48 -0.97 15.05
C GLY A 110 -12.05 -2.01 14.02
N GLY A 111 -11.84 -1.63 12.75
CA GLY A 111 -11.41 -2.55 11.69
C GLY A 111 -9.99 -3.06 11.95
N LYS A 112 -9.83 -4.38 12.02
CA LYS A 112 -8.56 -5.05 12.38
C LYS A 112 -7.81 -5.66 11.21
N TYR A 113 -8.50 -5.82 10.09
CA TYR A 113 -7.97 -6.42 8.87
C TYR A 113 -8.27 -5.49 7.69
N PRO A 114 -7.28 -5.10 6.87
CA PRO A 114 -7.51 -4.30 5.67
C PRO A 114 -8.47 -4.98 4.70
N SER A 115 -9.60 -4.32 4.42
CA SER A 115 -10.64 -4.84 3.54
C SER A 115 -11.14 -3.73 2.61
N PRO A 116 -11.27 -3.99 1.30
CA PRO A 116 -11.79 -2.99 0.36
C PRO A 116 -13.27 -2.64 0.61
N ILE A 117 -14.01 -3.46 1.38
CA ILE A 117 -15.42 -3.24 1.69
C ILE A 117 -15.60 -2.81 3.15
N LEU A 118 -14.97 -3.55 4.07
CA LEU A 118 -15.17 -3.31 5.50
C LEU A 118 -14.24 -2.23 6.06
N GLY A 119 -13.11 -1.96 5.40
CA GLY A 119 -12.12 -1.00 5.85
C GLY A 119 -11.31 -1.43 7.07
N VAL A 120 -10.41 -0.55 7.51
CA VAL A 120 -9.50 -0.76 8.64
C VAL A 120 -9.39 0.50 9.51
N ASP A 121 -9.11 0.34 10.81
CA ASP A 121 -8.80 1.47 11.68
C ASP A 121 -7.29 1.77 11.69
N CYS A 122 -6.89 2.93 12.21
CA CYS A 122 -5.49 3.37 12.27
C CYS A 122 -4.56 2.36 12.96
N SER A 123 -4.95 1.87 14.14
CA SER A 123 -4.18 0.90 14.91
C SER A 123 -4.22 -0.51 14.34
N GLY A 124 -5.31 -0.86 13.65
CA GLY A 124 -5.49 -2.11 12.92
C GLY A 124 -4.60 -2.18 11.69
N LEU A 125 -4.45 -1.07 10.96
CA LEU A 125 -3.48 -0.96 9.86
C LEU A 125 -2.06 -1.23 10.37
N VAL A 126 -1.65 -0.54 11.44
CA VAL A 126 -0.32 -0.73 12.04
C VAL A 126 -0.13 -2.16 12.54
N SER A 127 -1.11 -2.71 13.27
CA SER A 127 -1.07 -4.10 13.75
C SER A 127 -0.91 -5.09 12.61
N TYR A 128 -1.63 -4.88 11.51
CA TYR A 128 -1.57 -5.75 10.33
C TYR A 128 -0.19 -5.72 9.68
N VAL A 129 0.28 -4.55 9.23
CA VAL A 129 1.54 -4.46 8.45
C VAL A 129 2.78 -4.81 9.27
N TYR A 130 2.77 -4.53 10.58
CA TYR A 130 3.87 -4.96 11.47
C TYR A 130 3.83 -6.48 11.72
N SER A 131 2.65 -7.08 11.85
CA SER A 131 2.52 -8.54 12.02
C SER A 131 2.94 -9.31 10.76
N GLU A 132 2.63 -8.81 9.57
CA GLU A 132 3.12 -9.38 8.30
C GLU A 132 4.66 -9.34 8.21
N ALA A 133 5.29 -8.34 8.84
CA ALA A 133 6.74 -8.27 9.00
C ALA A 133 7.30 -9.08 10.18
N GLY A 134 6.47 -9.87 10.87
CA GLY A 134 6.85 -10.71 12.01
C GLY A 134 6.96 -9.96 13.35
N ILE A 135 6.43 -8.74 13.45
CA ILE A 135 6.50 -7.87 14.64
C ILE A 135 5.11 -7.78 15.30
N ASP A 136 4.77 -8.79 16.09
CA ASP A 136 3.44 -8.90 16.71
C ASP A 136 3.27 -8.06 17.98
N VAL A 137 4.32 -7.41 18.48
CA VAL A 137 4.31 -6.65 19.75
C VAL A 137 3.38 -5.43 19.73
N LEU A 138 3.12 -4.89 18.53
CA LEU A 138 2.15 -3.82 18.29
C LEU A 138 0.71 -4.33 18.09
N GLY A 139 0.50 -5.63 18.23
CA GLY A 139 -0.77 -6.31 18.01
C GLY A 139 -0.82 -6.98 16.64
N THR A 140 -1.85 -7.81 16.47
CA THR A 140 -2.16 -8.50 15.22
C THR A 140 -3.65 -8.36 14.91
N PRO A 141 -4.15 -8.78 13.73
CA PRO A 141 -5.60 -8.79 13.48
C PRO A 141 -6.39 -9.62 14.50
N TRP A 142 -5.76 -10.62 15.12
CA TRP A 142 -6.37 -11.54 16.09
C TRP A 142 -6.13 -11.14 17.55
N SER A 143 -5.11 -10.32 17.82
CA SER A 143 -4.81 -9.75 19.13
C SER A 143 -4.56 -8.24 18.98
N PRO A 144 -5.61 -7.45 18.67
CA PRO A 144 -5.42 -6.07 18.28
C PRO A 144 -5.09 -5.19 19.48
N LYS A 145 -4.13 -4.28 19.28
CA LYS A 145 -3.86 -3.19 20.21
C LYS A 145 -4.43 -1.90 19.65
N ASN A 146 -4.89 -1.02 20.53
CA ASN A 146 -5.24 0.35 20.12
C ASN A 146 -3.99 1.25 20.06
N ALA A 147 -4.12 2.45 19.50
CA ALA A 147 -2.99 3.38 19.32
C ALA A 147 -2.27 3.74 20.63
N ASP A 148 -3.01 3.87 21.74
CA ASP A 148 -2.47 4.15 23.08
C ASP A 148 -1.61 2.98 23.59
N GLN A 149 -2.11 1.75 23.46
CA GLN A 149 -1.37 0.55 23.83
C GLN A 149 -0.11 0.32 22.97
N GLN A 150 -0.17 0.69 21.69
CA GLN A 150 1.00 0.64 20.79
C GLN A 150 2.05 1.67 21.21
N HIS A 151 1.63 2.89 21.52
CA HIS A 151 2.50 3.94 22.07
C HIS A 151 3.12 3.52 23.42
N ASP A 152 2.33 3.00 24.35
CA ASP A 152 2.81 2.54 25.67
C ASP A 152 3.91 1.49 25.53
N TYR A 153 3.77 0.57 24.57
CA TYR A 153 4.81 -0.41 24.29
C TYR A 153 6.11 0.26 23.81
N VAL A 154 6.02 1.20 22.86
CA VAL A 154 7.19 1.93 22.37
C VAL A 154 7.88 2.70 23.50
N VAL A 155 7.12 3.35 24.38
CA VAL A 155 7.66 4.02 25.57
C VAL A 155 8.37 3.00 26.48
N SER A 156 7.76 1.83 26.71
CA SER A 156 8.31 0.81 27.61
C SER A 156 9.67 0.26 27.20
N ILE A 157 9.96 0.27 25.88
CA ILE A 157 11.24 -0.18 25.33
C ILE A 157 12.22 0.97 25.07
N GLY A 158 11.89 2.21 25.45
CA GLY A 158 12.71 3.39 25.16
C GLY A 158 12.80 3.74 23.67
N GLY A 159 11.78 3.37 22.89
CA GLY A 159 11.74 3.49 21.43
C GLY A 159 11.35 4.87 20.90
N ILE A 160 11.07 5.83 21.78
CA ILE A 160 10.76 7.21 21.39
C ILE A 160 11.96 7.87 20.69
N THR A 161 11.70 8.63 19.63
CA THR A 161 12.75 9.25 18.81
C THR A 161 12.32 10.62 18.29
N ASP A 162 13.27 11.54 18.17
CA ASP A 162 13.10 12.84 17.48
C ASP A 162 13.62 12.79 16.03
N SER A 163 14.15 11.65 15.61
CA SER A 163 14.68 11.41 14.26
C SER A 163 14.04 10.14 13.71
N PRO A 164 12.77 10.20 13.28
CA PRO A 164 12.07 9.04 12.75
C PRO A 164 12.69 8.58 11.43
N GLN A 165 12.73 7.25 11.25
CA GLN A 165 13.09 6.60 10.01
C GLN A 165 11.83 6.12 9.27
N LEU A 166 11.97 5.79 8.00
CA LEU A 166 10.88 5.26 7.17
C LEU A 166 10.17 4.09 7.87
N MET A 167 8.84 4.18 7.99
CA MET A 167 7.96 3.22 8.67
C MET A 167 8.03 3.22 10.22
N ASP A 168 8.73 4.16 10.85
CA ASP A 168 8.50 4.43 12.28
C ASP A 168 7.06 4.88 12.54
N LEU A 169 6.63 4.89 13.78
CA LEU A 169 5.29 5.28 14.17
C LEU A 169 5.20 6.79 14.34
N VAL A 170 4.07 7.37 13.95
CA VAL A 170 3.69 8.76 14.26
C VAL A 170 2.45 8.74 15.14
N PHE A 171 2.50 9.41 16.28
CA PHE A 171 1.43 9.40 17.27
C PHE A 171 0.64 10.70 17.29
N PHE A 172 -0.67 10.57 17.46
CA PHE A 172 -1.60 11.68 17.44
C PHE A 172 -2.60 11.60 18.60
N TRP A 173 -3.04 12.76 19.09
CA TRP A 173 -3.98 12.92 20.20
C TRP A 173 -5.23 13.72 19.80
N LYS A 174 -6.27 13.66 20.64
CA LYS A 174 -7.52 14.46 20.51
C LYS A 174 -8.32 14.23 19.22
N THR A 175 -8.12 13.09 18.56
CA THR A 175 -8.85 12.71 17.33
C THR A 175 -10.19 12.00 17.60
N CYS A 176 -10.50 11.72 18.87
CA CYS A 176 -11.80 11.25 19.32
C CYS A 176 -12.18 11.87 20.67
N THR A 177 -13.48 11.87 20.98
CA THR A 177 -14.01 12.42 22.23
C THR A 177 -13.73 11.50 23.42
N PRO A 178 -13.69 12.00 24.67
CA PRO A 178 -13.56 11.16 25.86
C PRO A 178 -14.65 10.09 25.99
N THR A 179 -15.83 10.33 25.43
CA THR A 179 -16.91 9.33 25.38
C THR A 179 -16.60 8.18 24.43
N LEU A 180 -15.95 8.46 23.29
CA LEU A 180 -15.58 7.45 22.29
C LEU A 180 -14.27 6.72 22.65
N CYS A 181 -13.37 7.40 23.36
CA CYS A 181 -12.04 6.92 23.71
C CYS A 181 -11.71 7.27 25.17
N PRO A 182 -12.40 6.64 26.14
CA PRO A 182 -12.23 6.99 27.55
C PRO A 182 -10.82 6.68 28.03
N GLY A 183 -10.18 7.68 28.65
CA GLY A 183 -8.86 7.55 29.27
C GLY A 183 -7.67 7.46 28.31
N ARG A 184 -7.88 7.53 26.98
CA ARG A 184 -6.79 7.43 26.00
C ARG A 184 -6.12 8.76 25.76
N ILE A 185 -4.79 8.77 25.79
CA ILE A 185 -3.98 9.95 25.46
C ILE A 185 -3.71 9.96 23.95
N ILE A 186 -3.19 8.86 23.44
CA ILE A 186 -2.99 8.64 22.01
C ILE A 186 -4.28 8.06 21.43
N THR A 187 -4.83 8.77 20.47
CA THR A 187 -6.13 8.46 19.88
C THR A 187 -6.03 8.09 18.41
N HIS A 188 -4.85 8.28 17.80
CA HIS A 188 -4.57 7.88 16.43
C HIS A 188 -3.08 7.62 16.22
N ILE A 189 -2.77 6.84 15.20
CA ILE A 189 -1.41 6.42 14.86
C ILE A 189 -1.25 6.29 13.35
N GLY A 190 -0.06 6.58 12.85
CA GLY A 190 0.33 6.38 11.46
C GLY A 190 1.76 5.86 11.33
N LEU A 191 2.18 5.67 10.09
CA LEU A 191 3.51 5.20 9.69
C LEU A 191 4.26 6.36 9.05
N TYR A 192 5.35 6.79 9.66
CA TYR A 192 6.17 7.90 9.19
C TYR A 192 6.69 7.63 7.78
N PHE A 193 6.56 8.65 6.95
CA PHE A 193 7.12 8.70 5.61
C PHE A 193 7.91 10.00 5.47
N GLU A 194 9.00 9.98 4.71
CA GLU A 194 9.90 11.14 4.64
C GLU A 194 9.20 12.46 4.29
N LYS A 195 9.87 13.59 4.60
CA LYS A 195 9.40 14.94 4.24
C LYS A 195 8.03 15.28 4.84
N ASN A 196 7.84 14.91 6.10
CA ASN A 196 6.63 15.16 6.90
C ASN A 196 5.38 14.44 6.40
N TYR A 197 5.54 13.40 5.57
CA TYR A 197 4.43 12.55 5.19
C TYR A 197 4.23 11.44 6.20
N TYR A 198 3.06 10.83 6.19
CA TYR A 198 2.80 9.60 6.89
C TYR A 198 1.70 8.83 6.17
N ILE A 199 1.68 7.52 6.35
CA ILE A 199 0.61 6.66 5.85
C ILE A 199 -0.24 6.25 7.05
N ALA A 200 -1.55 6.46 6.96
CA ALA A 200 -2.48 6.10 8.02
C ALA A 200 -3.83 5.72 7.42
N ALA A 201 -4.67 5.05 8.20
CA ALA A 201 -6.09 4.90 7.88
C ALA A 201 -6.88 6.02 8.56
N GLN A 202 -7.43 6.98 7.79
CA GLN A 202 -8.23 8.07 8.34
C GLN A 202 -9.62 8.17 7.70
N ARG A 203 -10.57 8.76 8.43
CA ARG A 203 -11.97 8.91 8.00
C ARG A 203 -12.14 9.62 6.64
N THR A 204 -11.19 10.48 6.27
CA THR A 204 -11.27 11.30 5.06
C THR A 204 -10.98 10.51 3.79
N ARG A 205 -9.86 9.77 3.74
CA ARG A 205 -9.40 9.09 2.51
C ARG A 205 -9.05 7.61 2.68
N GLY A 206 -9.29 7.02 3.86
CA GLY A 206 -8.91 5.65 4.14
C GLY A 206 -7.41 5.51 4.37
N VAL A 207 -6.82 4.42 3.91
CA VAL A 207 -5.38 4.19 3.89
C VAL A 207 -4.77 5.02 2.76
N ASP A 208 -4.08 6.10 3.12
CA ASP A 208 -3.51 7.04 2.15
C ASP A 208 -2.28 7.74 2.74
N PHE A 209 -1.56 8.46 1.87
CA PHE A 209 -0.59 9.45 2.27
C PHE A 209 -1.27 10.70 2.83
N TYR A 210 -0.73 11.17 3.95
CA TYR A 210 -1.10 12.42 4.60
C TYR A 210 0.14 13.24 4.85
N ASN A 211 0.01 14.56 4.87
CA ASN A 211 1.09 15.46 5.25
C ASN A 211 0.82 16.05 6.64
N LEU A 212 1.85 16.12 7.48
CA LEU A 212 1.72 16.65 8.84
C LEU A 212 1.41 18.14 8.88
N PHE A 213 1.87 18.93 7.91
CA PHE A 213 1.81 20.40 8.00
C PHE A 213 1.12 21.07 6.82
N ASN A 214 0.94 20.37 5.70
CA ASN A 214 0.37 20.93 4.49
C ASN A 214 -0.33 19.83 3.67
N ASP A 215 -1.49 19.36 4.14
CA ASP A 215 -2.31 18.41 3.40
C ASP A 215 -3.47 19.14 2.69
N PRO A 216 -3.42 19.31 1.36
CA PRO A 216 -4.45 20.05 0.63
C PRO A 216 -5.83 19.38 0.63
N GLN A 217 -5.90 18.13 1.07
CA GLN A 217 -7.11 17.31 1.09
C GLN A 217 -7.51 16.89 2.52
N ASN A 218 -6.76 17.32 3.55
CA ASN A 218 -7.02 16.99 4.97
C ASN A 218 -6.77 18.18 5.91
N ASP A 219 -6.58 19.38 5.36
CA ASP A 219 -6.27 20.62 6.07
C ASP A 219 -5.10 20.47 7.07
N ASP A 220 -5.11 21.25 8.15
CA ASP A 220 -4.12 21.24 9.23
C ASP A 220 -4.33 20.06 10.22
N TRP A 221 -5.02 18.99 9.80
CA TRP A 221 -5.36 17.89 10.70
C TRP A 221 -4.11 17.27 11.34
N GLY A 222 -3.06 17.06 10.55
CA GLY A 222 -1.80 16.49 11.02
C GLY A 222 -1.19 17.32 12.15
N SER A 223 -1.01 18.62 11.92
CA SER A 223 -0.36 19.52 12.87
C SER A 223 -1.20 19.78 14.11
N ASN A 224 -2.53 19.83 13.96
CA ASN A 224 -3.45 20.04 15.07
C ASN A 224 -3.53 18.84 16.04
N HIS A 225 -3.22 17.64 15.55
CA HIS A 225 -3.33 16.40 16.31
C HIS A 225 -1.98 15.71 16.55
N LEU A 226 -0.87 16.22 16.03
CA LEU A 226 0.45 15.64 16.31
C LEU A 226 0.72 15.68 17.81
N TYR A 227 1.07 14.54 18.40
CA TYR A 227 1.31 14.47 19.84
C TYR A 227 2.61 15.19 20.21
N PRO A 228 2.59 16.24 21.04
CA PRO A 228 3.75 17.12 21.21
C PRO A 228 4.88 16.55 22.07
N ASN A 229 4.61 15.55 22.91
CA ASN A 229 5.56 15.03 23.90
C ASN A 229 5.94 13.58 23.58
N SER A 230 6.52 13.35 22.39
CA SER A 230 6.89 12.04 21.78
C SER A 230 6.07 11.76 20.52
N SER A 231 6.22 12.60 19.49
CA SER A 231 5.47 12.46 18.24
C SER A 231 5.82 11.19 17.46
N TYR A 232 7.02 10.64 17.67
CA TYR A 232 7.51 9.50 16.91
C TYR A 232 8.06 8.38 17.78
N GLY A 233 8.01 7.17 17.24
CA GLY A 233 8.43 5.98 17.94
C GLY A 233 8.91 4.86 17.02
N SER A 234 9.80 4.03 17.53
CA SER A 234 10.34 2.89 16.81
C SER A 234 10.33 1.64 17.68
N VAL A 235 10.03 0.49 17.09
CA VAL A 235 10.17 -0.83 17.72
C VAL A 235 11.37 -1.61 17.16
N PHE A 236 12.11 -1.00 16.23
CA PHE A 236 13.31 -1.60 15.68
C PHE A 236 14.51 -1.36 16.62
N PRO A 237 15.43 -2.33 16.76
CA PRO A 237 16.62 -2.17 17.59
C PRO A 237 17.45 -0.93 17.23
N LEU A 238 18.05 -0.30 18.24
CA LEU A 238 18.90 0.90 18.12
C LEU A 238 20.17 0.69 17.28
N GLU A 239 20.51 -0.55 16.91
CA GLU A 239 21.71 -0.87 16.09
C GLU A 239 21.66 -0.27 14.68
N CYS A 240 20.51 0.27 14.25
CA CYS A 240 20.37 1.05 13.02
C CYS A 240 20.52 2.58 13.22
N LYS A 241 20.90 3.05 14.41
CA LYS A 241 21.28 4.46 14.67
C LYS A 241 22.77 4.70 14.37
N GLY A 242 23.21 4.27 13.19
CA GLY A 242 24.54 4.60 12.69
C GLY A 242 24.64 6.11 12.48
N VAL A 243 25.33 6.77 13.42
CA VAL A 243 25.79 8.15 13.30
C VAL A 243 26.55 8.30 11.99
N LEU A 244 26.03 9.10 11.06
CA LEU A 244 26.85 9.55 9.94
C LEU A 244 27.78 10.66 10.45
N PRO A 245 29.10 10.60 10.18
CA PRO A 245 30.03 11.70 10.42
C PRO A 245 29.75 12.92 9.54
#